data_AF-A0A4R6V330-F1
#
_entry.id   AF-A0A4R6V330-F1
#
_cell.length_a   1.000
_cell.length_b   1.000
_cell.length_c   1.000
_cell.angle_alpha   90.00
_cell.angle_beta   90.00
_cell.angle_gamma   90.00
#
_symmetry.space_group_name_H-M   'P 1'
#
loop_
_entity.id
_entity.type
_entity.pdbx_description
1 polymer ?
#
loop_
_entity_poly.entity_id
_entity_poly.type
_entity_poly.pdbx_seq_one_letter_code
_entity_poly.pdbx_strand_id
1 'polypeptide(L)'
;MRVEEAALSNHTGTGTLRLSATGEASNSLAAGFRPELGRVPVRVDTASRWRERDNIVPAVLKIDTGPTGPDVVAGALEVMRRFRPWVLCEVPPDRGLEERLMALLEPLDYTWHRVDGDPPYPPRARIREPGTGDPLWLFAPGLPDEGFWETARLWNEAVLGCRPPAGDAGPAGGNVPRARAGRGRSR
;
A
#
# COMPACT_ATOMS: atom_id res chain seq x y z
N MET A 1 19.11 2.95 7.12
CA MET A 1 18.08 2.49 6.16
C MET A 1 18.79 1.64 5.11
N ARG A 2 18.34 0.41 4.86
CA ARG A 2 18.87 -0.47 3.81
C ARG A 2 17.84 -0.53 2.69
N VAL A 3 18.31 -0.45 1.45
CA VAL A 3 17.46 -0.52 0.25
C VAL A 3 17.71 -1.84 -0.45
N GLU A 4 16.65 -2.46 -0.94
CA GLU A 4 16.68 -3.72 -1.68
C GLU A 4 16.11 -3.50 -3.08
N GLU A 5 16.88 -3.82 -4.10
CA GLU A 5 16.45 -3.75 -5.50
C GLU A 5 15.76 -5.06 -5.90
N ALA A 6 14.49 -5.21 -5.47
CA ALA A 6 13.64 -6.33 -5.85
C ALA A 6 12.16 -5.99 -5.73
N ALA A 7 11.34 -6.73 -6.47
CA ALA A 7 9.91 -6.78 -6.23
C ALA A 7 9.57 -7.95 -5.31
N LEU A 8 8.71 -7.71 -4.31
CA LEU A 8 8.18 -8.77 -3.47
C LEU A 8 6.90 -9.35 -4.10
N SER A 9 6.74 -10.67 -4.03
CA SER A 9 5.60 -11.40 -4.56
C SER A 9 5.42 -12.73 -3.80
N ASN A 10 4.60 -13.64 -4.33
CA ASN A 10 4.34 -14.97 -3.79
C ASN A 10 5.31 -16.06 -4.31
N HIS A 11 6.28 -15.68 -5.14
CA HIS A 11 7.27 -16.57 -5.73
C HIS A 11 8.61 -15.85 -5.88
N THR A 12 9.63 -16.58 -6.34
CA THR A 12 10.97 -16.04 -6.61
C THR A 12 11.29 -16.17 -8.10
N GLY A 13 12.08 -15.28 -8.66
CA GLY A 13 12.54 -15.37 -10.05
C GLY A 13 12.77 -14.01 -10.69
N THR A 14 12.33 -13.87 -11.94
CA THR A 14 12.37 -12.60 -12.68
C THR A 14 10.96 -12.19 -13.05
N GLY A 15 10.63 -10.94 -12.82
CA GLY A 15 9.33 -10.33 -13.15
C GLY A 15 9.52 -9.12 -14.04
N THR A 16 8.41 -8.60 -14.55
CA THR A 16 8.40 -7.35 -15.31
C THR A 16 7.74 -6.27 -14.48
N LEU A 17 8.54 -5.33 -13.98
CA LEU A 17 8.02 -4.12 -13.37
C LEU A 17 7.50 -3.18 -14.47
N ARG A 18 6.24 -2.79 -14.36
CA ARG A 18 5.59 -1.86 -15.29
C ARG A 18 5.66 -0.47 -14.70
N LEU A 19 6.26 0.45 -15.46
CA LEU A 19 6.46 1.82 -15.04
C LEU A 19 5.20 2.62 -15.32
N SER A 20 4.68 3.30 -14.30
CA SER A 20 3.44 4.04 -14.39
C SER A 20 3.62 5.45 -14.95
N ALA A 21 2.66 5.89 -15.76
CA ALA A 21 2.59 7.28 -16.24
C ALA A 21 2.11 8.29 -15.18
N THR A 22 1.55 7.83 -14.07
CA THR A 22 0.97 8.70 -13.03
C THR A 22 1.96 9.09 -11.93
N GLY A 23 3.07 8.35 -11.75
CA GLY A 23 4.09 8.64 -10.75
C GLY A 23 5.01 7.46 -10.46
N GLU A 24 6.21 7.73 -9.96
CA GLU A 24 7.25 6.72 -9.68
C GLU A 24 6.84 5.72 -8.60
N ALA A 25 5.99 6.13 -7.64
CA ALA A 25 5.47 5.26 -6.59
C ALA A 25 4.32 4.34 -7.05
N SER A 26 3.86 4.46 -8.31
CA SER A 26 2.71 3.72 -8.83
C SER A 26 3.07 2.54 -9.73
N ASN A 27 4.34 2.11 -9.71
CA ASN A 27 4.83 0.97 -10.49
C ASN A 27 4.32 -0.35 -9.93
N SER A 28 4.05 -1.35 -10.79
CA SER A 28 3.50 -2.63 -10.33
C SER A 28 3.96 -3.80 -11.21
N LEU A 29 3.92 -5.01 -10.66
CA LEU A 29 4.06 -6.24 -11.44
C LEU A 29 2.77 -6.60 -12.20
N ALA A 30 1.62 -6.03 -11.80
CA ALA A 30 0.33 -6.32 -12.43
C ALA A 30 0.20 -5.67 -13.81
N ALA A 31 -0.13 -6.48 -14.81
CA ALA A 31 -0.45 -5.99 -16.15
C ALA A 31 -1.75 -5.18 -16.16
N GLY A 32 -1.75 -4.05 -16.87
CA GLY A 32 -2.96 -3.24 -17.07
C GLY A 32 -3.47 -2.52 -15.83
N PHE A 33 -2.66 -2.41 -14.76
CA PHE A 33 -3.07 -1.68 -13.56
C PHE A 33 -3.25 -0.17 -13.83
N ARG A 34 -2.29 0.44 -14.52
CA ARG A 34 -2.28 1.87 -14.91
C ARG A 34 -1.65 2.02 -16.30
N PRO A 35 -1.85 3.17 -16.99
CA PRO A 35 -1.14 3.45 -18.23
C PRO A 35 0.38 3.30 -18.06
N GLU A 36 0.98 2.51 -18.94
CA GLU A 36 2.39 2.12 -18.84
C GLU A 36 3.26 3.07 -19.67
N LEU A 37 4.34 3.61 -19.10
CA LEU A 37 5.39 4.32 -19.82
C LEU A 37 6.50 3.39 -20.31
N GLY A 38 6.65 2.24 -19.67
CA GLY A 38 7.74 1.32 -19.96
C GLY A 38 7.70 0.08 -19.08
N ARG A 39 8.69 -0.79 -19.29
CA ARG A 39 8.82 -2.08 -18.61
C ARG A 39 10.29 -2.35 -18.33
N VAL A 40 10.59 -2.82 -17.12
CA VAL A 40 11.95 -3.16 -16.70
C VAL A 40 11.93 -4.56 -16.08
N PRO A 41 12.85 -5.47 -16.48
CA PRO A 41 12.99 -6.75 -15.79
C PRO A 41 13.54 -6.51 -14.38
N VAL A 42 12.93 -7.14 -13.38
CA VAL A 42 13.35 -7.03 -11.98
C VAL A 42 13.46 -8.39 -11.33
N ARG A 43 14.34 -8.50 -10.35
CA ARG A 43 14.39 -9.66 -9.46
C ARG A 43 13.09 -9.70 -8.65
N VAL A 44 12.48 -10.88 -8.57
CA VAL A 44 11.30 -11.15 -7.74
C VAL A 44 11.71 -12.06 -6.58
N ASP A 45 11.25 -11.73 -5.39
CA ASP A 45 11.52 -12.47 -4.17
C ASP A 45 10.25 -12.59 -3.31
N THR A 46 10.29 -13.44 -2.28
CA THR A 46 9.24 -13.48 -1.25
C THR A 46 9.73 -12.77 0.01
N ALA A 47 8.81 -12.16 0.76
CA ALA A 47 9.17 -11.54 2.05
C ALA A 47 9.75 -12.57 3.03
N SER A 48 9.29 -13.82 2.97
CA SER A 48 9.81 -14.92 3.79
C SER A 48 11.27 -15.25 3.46
N ARG A 49 11.60 -15.43 2.18
CA ARG A 49 12.98 -15.70 1.75
C ARG A 49 13.91 -14.52 2.00
N TRP A 50 13.45 -13.30 1.73
CA TRP A 50 14.19 -12.09 2.06
C TRP A 50 14.53 -12.04 3.55
N ARG A 51 13.54 -12.31 4.41
CA ARG A 51 13.70 -12.36 5.86
C ARG A 51 14.71 -13.41 6.30
N GLU A 52 14.64 -14.62 5.76
CA GLU A 52 15.58 -15.70 6.06
C GLU A 52 17.02 -15.30 5.74
N ARG A 53 17.23 -14.71 4.57
CA ARG A 53 18.55 -14.26 4.11
C ARG A 53 19.13 -13.16 4.99
N ASP A 54 18.31 -12.18 5.36
CA ASP A 54 18.77 -10.99 6.07
C ASP A 54 18.65 -11.10 7.61
N ASN A 55 18.04 -12.18 8.10
CA ASN A 55 17.80 -12.48 9.52
C ASN A 55 17.12 -11.34 10.30
N ILE A 56 16.16 -10.67 9.66
CA ILE A 56 15.38 -9.57 10.26
C ILE A 56 14.08 -10.11 10.86
N VAL A 57 13.58 -9.52 11.94
CA VAL A 57 12.25 -9.82 12.47
C VAL A 57 11.41 -8.55 12.39
N PRO A 58 10.48 -8.44 11.42
CA PRO A 58 9.70 -7.23 11.28
C PRO A 58 8.65 -7.17 12.40
N ALA A 59 8.56 -6.03 13.08
CA ALA A 59 7.43 -5.71 13.95
C ALA A 59 6.26 -5.11 13.15
N VAL A 60 6.57 -4.44 12.03
CA VAL A 60 5.60 -3.80 11.14
C VAL A 60 5.98 -4.10 9.68
N LEU A 61 4.99 -4.35 8.84
CA LEU A 61 5.12 -4.50 7.39
C LEU A 61 4.19 -3.51 6.69
N LYS A 62 4.74 -2.61 5.86
CA LYS A 62 3.94 -1.76 4.96
C LYS A 62 3.97 -2.36 3.55
N ILE A 63 2.78 -2.57 2.98
CA ILE A 63 2.58 -3.10 1.63
C ILE A 63 1.81 -2.06 0.82
N ASP A 64 2.47 -1.52 -0.19
CA ASP A 64 1.94 -0.50 -1.07
C ASP A 64 2.34 -0.88 -2.50
N THR A 65 1.68 -1.92 -3.00
CA THR A 65 1.97 -2.49 -4.32
C THR A 65 0.73 -2.49 -5.22
N GLY A 66 -0.29 -1.72 -4.83
CA GLY A 66 -1.62 -1.72 -5.40
C GLY A 66 -2.16 -3.15 -5.57
N PRO A 67 -2.48 -3.60 -6.81
CA PRO A 67 -3.20 -4.83 -7.05
C PRO A 67 -2.41 -6.11 -6.74
N THR A 68 -1.10 -6.02 -6.54
CA THR A 68 -0.26 -7.18 -6.18
C THR A 68 -0.08 -7.33 -4.68
N GLY A 69 -0.74 -6.51 -3.86
CA GLY A 69 -0.70 -6.62 -2.40
C GLY A 69 -0.97 -8.03 -1.87
N PRO A 70 -1.99 -8.76 -2.38
CA PRO A 70 -2.24 -10.14 -1.97
C PRO A 70 -1.11 -11.11 -2.32
N ASP A 71 -0.35 -10.88 -3.39
CA ASP A 71 0.82 -11.69 -3.73
C ASP A 71 1.95 -11.49 -2.71
N VAL A 72 2.19 -10.24 -2.31
CA VAL A 72 3.17 -9.92 -1.26
C VAL A 72 2.77 -10.57 0.07
N VAL A 73 1.50 -10.48 0.46
CA VAL A 73 0.97 -11.14 1.67
C VAL A 73 1.16 -12.65 1.59
N ALA A 74 0.82 -13.27 0.45
CA ALA A 74 1.03 -14.71 0.24
C ALA A 74 2.52 -15.11 0.38
N GLY A 75 3.44 -14.31 -0.15
CA GLY A 75 4.89 -14.52 0.02
C GLY A 75 5.41 -14.23 1.43
N ALA A 76 4.63 -13.58 2.28
CA ALA A 76 4.95 -13.25 3.66
C ALA A 76 4.32 -14.20 4.69
N LEU A 77 3.52 -15.20 4.27
CA LEU A 77 2.73 -16.02 5.21
C LEU A 77 3.55 -16.68 6.33
N GLU A 78 4.77 -17.15 6.04
CA GLU A 78 5.62 -17.72 7.08
C GLU A 78 6.04 -16.67 8.11
N VAL A 79 6.45 -15.49 7.65
CA VAL A 79 6.78 -14.35 8.51
C VAL A 79 5.57 -13.94 9.34
N MET A 80 4.41 -13.86 8.71
CA MET A 80 3.17 -13.43 9.36
C MET A 80 2.68 -14.43 10.42
N ARG A 81 2.80 -15.73 10.13
CA ARG A 81 2.47 -16.81 11.05
C ARG A 81 3.42 -16.83 12.25
N ARG A 82 4.73 -16.70 12.01
CA ARG A 82 5.75 -16.87 13.04
C ARG A 82 5.97 -15.63 13.90
N PHE A 83 6.03 -14.46 13.29
CA PHE A 83 6.47 -13.23 13.95
C PHE A 83 5.34 -12.25 14.21
N ARG A 84 4.13 -12.51 13.68
CA ARG A 84 2.93 -11.71 13.99
C ARG A 84 3.15 -10.19 13.80
N PRO A 85 3.73 -9.70 12.68
CA PRO A 85 3.90 -8.27 12.47
C PRO A 85 2.54 -7.57 12.30
N TRP A 86 2.47 -6.31 12.69
CA TRP A 86 1.41 -5.42 12.25
C TRP A 86 1.56 -5.15 10.75
N VAL A 87 0.46 -5.20 9.98
CA VAL A 87 0.54 -4.97 8.53
C VAL A 87 -0.30 -3.76 8.14
N LEU A 88 0.30 -2.82 7.41
CA LEU A 88 -0.39 -1.72 6.74
C LEU A 88 -0.42 -2.02 5.25
N CYS A 89 -1.58 -2.25 4.66
CA CYS A 89 -1.73 -2.64 3.27
C CYS A 89 -2.68 -1.71 2.53
N GLU A 90 -2.22 -1.15 1.41
CA GLU A 90 -3.12 -0.49 0.46
C GLU A 90 -3.94 -1.56 -0.27
N VAL A 91 -5.26 -1.36 -0.33
CA VAL A 91 -6.18 -2.28 -1.01
C VAL A 91 -7.06 -1.50 -1.99
N PRO A 92 -6.67 -1.40 -3.27
CA PRO A 92 -7.49 -0.76 -4.31
C PRO A 92 -8.85 -1.45 -4.45
N PRO A 93 -9.95 -0.69 -4.58
CA PRO A 93 -11.30 -1.24 -4.65
C PRO A 93 -11.57 -1.99 -5.96
N ASP A 94 -12.58 -2.86 -5.93
CA ASP A 94 -13.24 -3.47 -7.10
C ASP A 94 -12.33 -4.36 -7.97
N ARG A 95 -11.40 -5.08 -7.33
CA ARG A 95 -10.44 -5.96 -8.01
C ARG A 95 -10.49 -7.42 -7.52
N GLY A 96 -11.35 -7.75 -6.56
CA GLY A 96 -11.43 -9.09 -5.95
C GLY A 96 -10.22 -9.43 -5.07
N LEU A 97 -9.44 -8.42 -4.68
CA LEU A 97 -8.26 -8.54 -3.83
C LEU A 97 -8.66 -8.76 -2.38
N GLU A 98 -9.80 -8.18 -2.01
CA GLU A 98 -10.47 -8.23 -0.72
C GLU A 98 -10.65 -9.66 -0.22
N GLU A 99 -11.28 -10.51 -1.03
CA GLU A 99 -11.58 -11.90 -0.71
C GLU A 99 -10.30 -12.72 -0.56
N ARG A 100 -9.33 -12.46 -1.44
CA ARG A 100 -8.03 -13.14 -1.39
C ARG A 100 -7.24 -12.75 -0.15
N LEU A 101 -7.23 -11.48 0.25
CA LEU A 101 -6.59 -11.03 1.48
C LEU A 101 -7.24 -11.66 2.71
N MET A 102 -8.57 -11.64 2.79
CA MET A 102 -9.28 -12.28 3.91
C MET A 102 -8.93 -13.78 4.00
N ALA A 103 -8.95 -14.51 2.88
CA ALA A 103 -8.61 -15.93 2.85
C ALA A 103 -7.15 -16.24 3.30
N LEU A 104 -6.22 -15.30 3.09
CA LEU A 104 -4.83 -15.43 3.54
C LEU A 104 -4.66 -15.10 5.03
N LEU A 105 -5.43 -14.14 5.54
CA LEU A 105 -5.28 -13.56 6.88
C LEU A 105 -6.12 -14.25 7.94
N GLU A 106 -7.31 -14.75 7.57
CA GLU A 106 -8.25 -15.40 8.49
C GLU A 106 -7.65 -16.65 9.16
N PRO A 107 -6.93 -17.57 8.47
CA PRO A 107 -6.26 -18.69 9.12
C PRO A 107 -5.12 -18.30 10.07
N LEU A 108 -4.75 -17.01 10.07
CA LEU A 108 -3.76 -16.44 10.96
C LEU A 108 -4.43 -15.58 12.06
N ASP A 109 -5.75 -15.58 12.23
CA ASP A 109 -6.40 -14.78 13.28
C ASP A 109 -6.04 -13.27 13.24
N TYR A 110 -5.84 -12.70 12.06
CA TYR A 110 -5.66 -11.25 11.91
C TYR A 110 -7.02 -10.55 11.86
N THR A 111 -7.15 -9.40 12.53
CA THR A 111 -8.30 -8.50 12.39
C THR A 111 -7.97 -7.36 11.44
N TRP A 112 -8.94 -6.87 10.67
CA TRP A 112 -8.71 -5.80 9.71
C TRP A 112 -9.52 -4.54 10.07
N HIS A 113 -8.79 -3.43 10.10
CA HIS A 113 -9.27 -2.12 10.48
C HIS A 113 -8.97 -1.16 9.32
N ARG A 114 -9.97 -0.43 8.86
CA ARG A 114 -9.73 0.62 7.87
C ARG A 114 -9.05 1.78 8.57
N VAL A 115 -7.99 2.32 7.97
CA VAL A 115 -7.33 3.53 8.48
C VAL A 115 -8.04 4.73 7.85
N ASP A 116 -9.10 5.19 8.51
CA ASP A 116 -9.90 6.34 8.10
C ASP A 116 -10.30 7.23 9.29
N GLY A 117 -10.11 8.54 9.15
CA GLY A 117 -10.41 9.51 10.22
C GLY A 117 -9.54 9.34 11.47
N ASP A 118 -10.12 9.64 12.63
CA ASP A 118 -9.44 9.62 13.91
C ASP A 118 -9.54 8.25 14.59
N PRO A 119 -8.44 7.72 15.17
CA PRO A 119 -8.46 6.47 15.92
C PRO A 119 -9.29 6.62 17.21
N PRO A 120 -9.97 5.54 17.67
CA PRO A 120 -9.75 4.14 17.32
C PRO A 120 -10.46 3.69 16.03
N TYR A 121 -9.80 2.83 15.26
CA TYR A 121 -10.39 2.23 14.06
C TYR A 121 -11.13 0.94 14.39
N PRO A 122 -12.46 0.86 14.20
CA PRO A 122 -13.21 -0.34 14.54
C PRO A 122 -12.84 -1.51 13.61
N PRO A 123 -12.81 -2.76 14.12
CA PRO A 123 -12.64 -3.93 13.27
C PRO A 123 -13.81 -4.03 12.29
N ARG A 124 -13.54 -4.47 11.07
CA ARG A 124 -14.57 -4.68 10.04
C ARG A 124 -14.80 -6.18 9.84
N ALA A 125 -16.00 -6.55 9.43
CA ALA A 125 -16.32 -7.94 9.06
C ALA A 125 -15.75 -8.32 7.69
N ARG A 126 -15.45 -7.34 6.83
CA ARG A 126 -14.86 -7.53 5.51
C ARG A 126 -13.91 -6.40 5.17
N ILE A 127 -12.88 -6.71 4.40
CA ILE A 127 -12.04 -5.73 3.72
C ILE A 127 -12.85 -5.28 2.50
N ARG A 128 -13.87 -4.41 2.61
CA ARG A 128 -14.67 -3.97 1.45
C ARG A 128 -15.10 -2.53 1.63
N GLU A 129 -14.80 -1.69 0.65
CA GLU A 129 -15.28 -0.31 0.60
C GLU A 129 -15.56 0.08 -0.85
N PRO A 130 -16.84 0.28 -1.24
CA PRO A 130 -17.17 1.07 -2.41
C PRO A 130 -16.69 2.50 -2.20
N GLY A 131 -15.87 3.06 -3.09
CA GLY A 131 -15.38 4.42 -2.92
C GLY A 131 -14.31 4.83 -3.92
N THR A 132 -13.86 6.08 -3.81
CA THR A 132 -12.77 6.61 -4.64
C THR A 132 -11.47 6.60 -3.85
N GLY A 133 -10.41 6.06 -4.46
CA GLY A 133 -9.06 6.04 -3.90
C GLY A 133 -8.61 4.64 -3.48
N ASP A 134 -7.36 4.57 -3.00
CA ASP A 134 -6.72 3.33 -2.61
C ASP A 134 -6.62 3.31 -1.06
N PRO A 135 -7.62 2.74 -0.33
CA PRO A 135 -7.67 2.83 1.12
C PRO A 135 -6.55 2.01 1.78
N LEU A 136 -5.99 2.59 2.85
CA LEU A 136 -5.04 1.90 3.72
C LEU A 136 -5.78 1.08 4.77
N TRP A 137 -5.38 -0.18 4.93
CA TRP A 137 -5.91 -1.09 5.93
C TRP A 137 -4.81 -1.49 6.91
N LEU A 138 -5.16 -1.56 8.19
CA LEU A 138 -4.36 -2.16 9.25
C LEU A 138 -4.85 -3.59 9.47
N PHE A 139 -3.98 -4.57 9.21
CA PHE A 139 -4.16 -5.94 9.63
C PHE A 139 -3.41 -6.15 10.93
N ALA A 140 -4.16 -6.34 12.00
CA ALA A 140 -3.66 -6.47 13.35
C ALA A 140 -3.52 -7.95 13.73
N PRO A 141 -2.36 -8.40 14.22
CA PRO A 141 -2.13 -9.77 14.69
C PRO A 141 -2.82 -10.08 16.04
N GLY A 142 -3.49 -9.10 16.63
CA GLY A 142 -4.25 -9.17 17.86
C GLY A 142 -5.07 -7.89 17.99
N LEU A 143 -6.05 -7.88 18.89
CA LEU A 143 -6.89 -6.70 19.08
C LEU A 143 -6.04 -5.52 19.60
N PRO A 144 -6.03 -4.36 18.92
CA PRO A 144 -5.31 -3.20 19.41
C PRO A 144 -5.97 -2.67 20.68
N ASP A 145 -5.17 -2.45 21.71
CA ASP A 145 -5.63 -1.97 23.02
C ASP A 145 -5.75 -0.45 23.07
N GLU A 146 -6.20 0.07 24.22
CA GLU A 146 -6.38 1.51 24.44
C GLU A 146 -5.07 2.29 24.32
N GLY A 147 -3.96 1.73 24.82
CA GLY A 147 -2.64 2.37 24.74
C GLY A 147 -2.12 2.50 23.31
N PHE A 148 -2.38 1.50 22.46
CA PHE A 148 -2.11 1.58 21.03
C PHE A 148 -2.88 2.73 20.38
N TRP A 149 -4.18 2.83 20.65
CA TRP A 149 -5.03 3.87 20.05
C TRP A 149 -4.71 5.27 20.56
N GLU A 150 -4.36 5.42 21.84
CA GLU A 150 -3.87 6.68 22.40
C GLU A 150 -2.59 7.13 21.69
N THR A 151 -1.63 6.21 21.51
CA THR A 151 -0.39 6.49 20.77
C THR A 151 -0.66 6.91 19.33
N ALA A 152 -1.56 6.21 18.64
CA ALA A 152 -1.96 6.56 17.28
C ALA A 152 -2.60 7.95 17.19
N ARG A 153 -3.44 8.32 18.16
CA ARG A 153 -4.07 9.64 18.23
C ARG A 153 -3.04 10.74 18.43
N LEU A 154 -2.16 10.59 19.42
CA LEU A 154 -1.08 11.54 19.70
C LEU A 154 -0.16 11.73 18.49
N TRP A 155 0.14 10.65 17.77
CA TRP A 155 0.91 10.73 16.53
C TRP A 155 0.19 11.50 15.43
N ASN A 156 -1.11 11.22 15.21
CA ASN A 156 -1.91 11.95 14.23
C ASN A 156 -2.02 13.44 14.57
N GLU A 157 -2.24 13.78 15.85
CA GLU A 157 -2.25 15.16 16.32
C GLU A 157 -0.90 15.86 16.07
N ALA A 158 0.22 15.18 16.36
CA ALA A 158 1.55 15.72 16.10
C ALA A 158 1.79 15.97 14.61
N VAL A 159 1.41 15.03 13.73
CA VAL A 159 1.52 15.18 12.27
C VAL A 159 0.65 16.32 11.74
N LEU A 160 -0.59 16.46 12.22
CA LEU A 160 -1.49 17.55 11.84
C LEU A 160 -1.02 18.91 12.39
N GLY A 161 -0.33 18.91 13.53
CA GLY A 161 0.29 20.09 14.12
C GLY A 161 1.57 20.54 13.41
N CYS A 162 2.20 19.67 12.62
CA CYS A 162 3.39 20.02 11.84
C CYS A 162 3.04 21.08 10.79
N ARG A 163 3.69 22.24 10.90
CA ARG A 163 3.67 23.26 9.86
C ARG A 163 4.92 23.09 9.00
N PRO A 164 4.83 23.29 7.67
CA PRO A 164 6.02 23.41 6.85
C PRO A 164 6.91 24.52 7.43
N PRO A 165 8.24 24.37 7.36
CA PRO A 165 9.15 25.42 7.80
C PRO A 165 8.80 26.73 7.09
N ALA A 166 8.76 27.83 7.83
CA ALA A 166 8.46 29.15 7.29
C ALA A 166 9.56 29.52 6.28
N GLY A 167 9.30 29.30 4.98
CA GLY A 167 10.28 29.53 3.92
C GLY A 167 9.96 28.84 2.59
N ASP A 168 9.30 27.69 2.60
CA ASP A 168 8.93 26.99 1.35
C ASP A 168 7.52 27.35 0.88
N ALA A 169 7.37 28.61 0.45
CA ALA A 169 6.41 28.89 -0.60
C ALA A 169 6.96 28.28 -1.90
N GLY A 170 6.69 26.99 -2.13
CA GLY A 170 6.85 26.38 -3.45
C GLY A 170 6.17 27.25 -4.52
N PRO A 171 6.64 27.23 -5.77
CA PRO A 171 6.23 28.19 -6.77
C PRO A 171 4.71 28.20 -6.89
N ALA A 172 4.13 29.39 -6.74
CA ALA A 172 2.70 29.66 -6.89
C ALA A 172 2.18 28.90 -8.12
N GLY A 173 1.15 28.09 -7.90
CA GLY A 173 0.51 27.27 -8.92
C GLY A 173 0.32 28.08 -10.21
N GLY A 174 1.17 27.77 -11.20
CA GLY A 174 1.03 28.29 -12.54
C GLY A 174 -0.28 27.78 -13.10
N ASN A 175 -1.23 28.69 -13.28
CA ASN A 175 -2.44 28.48 -14.06
C ASN A 175 -2.03 27.88 -15.42
N VAL A 176 -2.23 26.58 -15.61
CA VAL A 176 -2.15 25.96 -16.93
C VAL A 176 -3.41 26.38 -17.69
N PRO A 177 -3.32 27.14 -18.80
CA PRO A 177 -4.51 27.52 -19.54
C PRO A 177 -5.16 26.27 -20.15
N ARG A 178 -6.45 26.06 -19.86
CA ARG A 178 -7.28 25.09 -20.59
C ARG A 178 -7.29 25.50 -22.07
N ALA A 179 -6.73 24.64 -22.93
CA ALA A 179 -6.87 24.78 -24.37
C ALA A 179 -8.36 24.78 -24.74
N ARG A 180 -8.82 25.86 -25.39
CA ARG A 180 -10.16 25.94 -26.00
C ARG A 180 -10.22 24.95 -27.15
N ALA A 181 -11.14 23.99 -27.08
CA ALA A 181 -11.53 23.17 -28.21
C ALA A 181 -12.05 24.08 -29.34
N GLY A 182 -11.32 24.14 -30.44
CA GLY A 182 -11.73 24.82 -31.66
C GLY A 182 -12.96 24.13 -32.24
N ARG A 183 -14.05 24.89 -32.42
CA ARG A 183 -15.18 24.49 -33.26
C ARG A 183 -14.73 24.54 -34.71
N GLY A 184 -14.43 23.39 -35.29
CA GLY A 184 -14.31 23.22 -36.73
C GLY A 184 -15.69 23.37 -37.39
N ARG A 185 -15.81 24.36 -38.27
CA ARG A 185 -16.94 24.53 -39.17
C ARG A 185 -16.82 23.51 -40.32
N SER A 186 -17.87 22.73 -40.53
CA SER A 186 -18.07 21.97 -41.76
C SER A 186 -18.34 22.93 -42.93
N ARG A 187 -17.71 22.66 -44.07
CA ARG A 187 -18.22 23.02 -45.40
C ARG A 187 -18.55 21.73 -46.12
#